data_AF-M8A2E8-F1
#
_entry.id   AF-M8A2E8-F1
#
_cell.length_a   1.000
_cell.length_b   1.000
_cell.length_c   1.000
_cell.angle_alpha   90.00
_cell.angle_beta   90.00
_cell.angle_gamma   90.00
#
_symmetry.space_group_name_H-M   'P 1'
#
loop_
_entity.id
_entity.type
_entity.pdbx_description
1 polymer ?
#
loop_
_entity_poly.entity_id
_entity_poly.type
_entity_poly.pdbx_seq_one_letter_code
_entity_poly.pdbx_strand_id
1 'polypeptide(L)'
;MVVAINNVSGFVEVDKDGNWFTEKKRKKEVIPNPVLEVSRIAANLQSYLEQRGATLPNGIVNGRVVLPNPNCKPSYTINLQPEVISSDQWEDLKADTKGGLSTWIKGAFHGNKSDIQDSLLQNLYSILSTSPMWDRLELRGDKNVLGEFMEFKGKHEDMPLLKKVKRSKVSRFVIQKSTLFGGFGRSRVQILYSPRDYRAEGTSSSEWKEISVKQYTEIHFQPLHSKKVRKFKLSSVASVTLSA
;
A
#
# COMPACT_ATOMS: atom_id res chain seq x y z
N MET A 1 -10.52 -5.62 5.90
CA MET A 1 -11.29 -6.10 4.74
C MET A 1 -10.47 -5.89 3.48
N VAL A 2 -10.27 -6.94 2.68
CA VAL A 2 -9.67 -6.88 1.35
C VAL A 2 -10.81 -6.83 0.32
N VAL A 3 -10.73 -5.91 -0.63
CA VAL A 3 -11.79 -5.72 -1.63
C VAL A 3 -11.21 -5.87 -3.04
N ALA A 4 -11.79 -6.76 -3.83
CA ALA A 4 -11.55 -6.86 -5.27
C ALA A 4 -12.72 -6.20 -6.02
N ILE A 5 -12.44 -5.29 -6.94
CA ILE A 5 -13.46 -4.58 -7.71
C ILE A 5 -13.49 -5.15 -9.13
N ASN A 6 -14.59 -5.80 -9.50
CA ASN A 6 -14.80 -6.37 -10.83
C ASN A 6 -15.89 -5.58 -11.56
N ASN A 7 -15.48 -4.60 -12.37
CA ASN A 7 -16.41 -3.80 -13.16
C ASN A 7 -16.79 -4.51 -14.47
N VAL A 8 -17.65 -5.53 -14.34
CA VAL A 8 -18.22 -6.29 -15.46
C VAL A 8 -19.64 -5.82 -15.78
N SER A 9 -20.11 -6.10 -16.98
CA SER A 9 -21.44 -5.70 -17.44
C SER A 9 -22.06 -6.80 -18.29
N GLY A 10 -23.39 -6.92 -18.28
CA GLY A 10 -24.08 -8.03 -18.93
C GLY A 10 -24.21 -9.24 -18.00
N PHE A 11 -24.58 -10.39 -18.56
CA PHE A 11 -24.73 -11.62 -17.79
C PHE A 11 -23.36 -12.19 -17.41
N VAL A 12 -23.22 -12.57 -16.14
CA VAL A 12 -22.00 -13.16 -15.59
C VAL A 12 -22.36 -14.53 -15.04
N GLU A 13 -21.66 -15.55 -15.51
CA GLU A 13 -21.82 -16.93 -15.05
C GLU A 13 -20.54 -17.45 -14.43
N VAL A 14 -20.66 -18.52 -13.65
CA VAL A 14 -19.54 -19.20 -13.02
C VAL A 14 -19.38 -20.58 -13.65
N ASP A 15 -18.14 -20.92 -14.03
CA ASP A 15 -17.82 -22.26 -14.53
C ASP A 15 -17.54 -23.26 -13.39
N LYS A 16 -17.20 -24.50 -13.76
CA LYS A 16 -16.92 -25.58 -12.80
C LYS A 16 -15.68 -25.34 -11.95
N ASP A 17 -14.75 -24.52 -12.45
CA ASP A 17 -13.49 -24.17 -11.78
C ASP A 17 -13.64 -22.92 -10.91
N GLY A 18 -14.84 -22.34 -10.86
CA GLY A 18 -15.16 -21.12 -10.12
C GLY A 18 -14.77 -19.84 -10.84
N ASN A 19 -14.32 -19.91 -12.11
CA ASN A 19 -14.04 -18.71 -12.88
C ASN A 19 -15.34 -18.06 -13.32
N TRP A 20 -15.33 -16.73 -13.33
CA TRP A 20 -16.46 -15.97 -13.85
C TRP A 20 -16.23 -15.69 -15.32
N PHE A 21 -17.29 -15.73 -16.11
CA PHE A 21 -17.21 -15.32 -17.50
C PHE A 21 -18.43 -14.50 -17.90
N THR A 22 -18.22 -13.61 -18.85
CA THR A 22 -19.30 -12.84 -19.48
C THR A 22 -19.18 -12.92 -21.00
N GLU A 23 -20.30 -13.16 -21.66
CA GLU A 23 -20.39 -13.18 -23.11
C GLU A 23 -20.91 -11.83 -23.61
N LYS A 24 -20.01 -11.05 -24.20
CA LYS A 24 -20.37 -9.79 -24.86
C LYS A 24 -20.21 -9.96 -26.36
N LYS A 25 -21.32 -10.12 -27.08
CA LYS A 25 -21.51 -10.11 -28.56
C LYS A 25 -20.54 -10.99 -29.39
N ARG A 26 -19.21 -10.83 -29.25
CA ARG A 26 -18.13 -11.53 -29.97
C ARG A 26 -16.88 -11.85 -29.13
N LYS A 27 -16.85 -11.55 -27.83
CA LYS A 27 -15.70 -11.85 -26.95
C LYS A 27 -16.17 -12.40 -25.62
N LYS A 28 -15.60 -13.54 -25.22
CA LYS A 28 -15.72 -14.10 -23.88
C LYS A 28 -14.64 -13.46 -23.00
N GLU A 29 -15.08 -12.72 -22.00
CA GLU A 29 -14.19 -12.19 -20.96
C GLU A 29 -14.24 -13.18 -19.79
N VAL A 30 -13.06 -13.64 -19.35
CA VAL A 30 -12.91 -14.62 -18.28
C VAL A 30 -12.15 -13.96 -17.13
N ILE A 31 -12.73 -14.02 -15.95
CA ILE A 31 -12.16 -13.56 -14.68
C ILE A 31 -11.84 -14.81 -13.86
N PRO A 32 -10.55 -15.13 -13.66
CA PRO A 32 -10.15 -16.30 -12.90
C PRO A 32 -10.61 -16.20 -11.45
N ASN A 33 -11.31 -17.23 -10.97
CA ASN A 33 -11.89 -17.41 -9.64
C ASN A 33 -11.68 -16.23 -8.64
N PRO A 34 -12.46 -15.14 -8.76
CA PRO A 34 -12.18 -13.90 -8.03
C PRO A 34 -12.42 -14.04 -6.52
N VAL A 35 -13.31 -14.95 -6.11
CA VAL A 35 -13.57 -15.24 -4.69
C VAL A 35 -12.38 -15.97 -4.05
N LEU A 36 -11.80 -16.95 -4.76
CA LEU A 36 -10.60 -17.63 -4.29
C LEU A 36 -9.40 -16.67 -4.22
N GLU A 37 -9.24 -15.81 -5.23
CA GLU A 37 -8.15 -14.83 -5.28
C GLU A 37 -8.23 -13.86 -4.09
N VAL A 38 -9.39 -13.24 -3.85
CA VAL A 38 -9.53 -12.28 -2.75
C VAL A 38 -9.37 -12.96 -1.39
N SER A 39 -9.81 -14.22 -1.25
CA SER A 39 -9.63 -15.01 -0.02
C SER A 39 -8.16 -15.32 0.23
N ARG A 40 -7.40 -15.65 -0.81
CA ARG A 40 -5.95 -15.87 -0.71
C ARG A 40 -5.22 -14.59 -0.30
N ILE A 41 -5.59 -13.44 -0.86
CA ILE A 41 -5.00 -12.15 -0.49
C ILE A 41 -5.34 -11.80 0.97
N ALA A 42 -6.58 -12.05 1.40
CA ALA A 42 -7.00 -11.86 2.78
C ALA A 42 -6.20 -12.73 3.76
N ALA A 43 -6.00 -14.02 3.44
CA ALA A 43 -5.18 -14.92 4.23
C ALA A 43 -3.71 -14.45 4.29
N ASN A 44 -3.13 -14.04 3.17
CA ASN A 44 -1.76 -13.51 3.14
C ASN A 44 -1.62 -12.25 4.02
N LEU A 45 -2.60 -11.34 3.97
CA LEU A 45 -2.61 -10.15 4.80
C LEU A 45 -2.75 -10.52 6.28
N GLN A 46 -3.60 -11.48 6.62
CA GLN A 46 -3.72 -11.97 7.99
C GLN A 46 -2.39 -12.53 8.51
N SER A 47 -1.76 -13.45 7.77
CA SER A 47 -0.46 -14.01 8.15
C SER A 47 0.63 -12.93 8.28
N TYR A 48 0.61 -11.91 7.43
CA TYR A 48 1.53 -10.78 7.53
C TYR A 48 1.33 -9.99 8.84
N LEU A 49 0.08 -9.71 9.21
CA LEU A 49 -0.23 -8.99 10.44
C LEU A 49 0.14 -9.81 11.69
N GLU A 50 -0.11 -11.12 11.67
CA GLU A 50 0.28 -12.04 12.74
C GLU A 50 1.80 -12.11 12.92
N GLN A 51 2.57 -12.17 11.83
CA GLN A 51 4.04 -12.10 11.87
C GLN A 51 4.57 -10.78 12.45
N ARG A 52 3.76 -9.72 12.41
CA ARG A 52 4.07 -8.40 12.98
C ARG A 52 3.57 -8.25 14.42
N GLY A 53 3.06 -9.31 15.04
CA GLY A 53 2.62 -9.32 16.43
C GLY A 53 1.16 -8.87 16.63
N ALA A 54 0.36 -8.77 15.56
CA ALA A 54 -1.09 -8.59 15.69
C ALA A 54 -1.77 -9.95 15.93
N THR A 55 -2.32 -10.15 17.12
CA THR A 55 -3.17 -11.31 17.41
C THR A 55 -4.59 -11.03 16.93
N LEU A 56 -4.91 -11.48 15.71
CA LEU A 56 -6.23 -11.28 15.10
C LEU A 56 -7.12 -12.49 15.33
N PRO A 57 -8.35 -12.31 15.85
CA PRO A 57 -9.37 -13.34 15.78
C PRO A 57 -9.61 -13.83 14.35
N ASN A 58 -9.87 -15.13 14.22
CA ASN A 58 -10.21 -15.75 12.94
C ASN A 58 -11.44 -15.05 12.30
N GLY A 59 -11.35 -14.72 11.02
CA GLY A 59 -12.45 -14.10 10.28
C GLY A 59 -12.58 -12.57 10.47
N ILE A 60 -11.54 -11.90 10.97
CA ILE A 60 -11.45 -10.43 10.93
C ILE A 60 -11.01 -9.92 9.55
N VAL A 61 -10.02 -10.59 8.96
CA VAL A 61 -9.49 -10.20 7.64
C VAL A 61 -10.21 -10.99 6.57
N ASN A 62 -11.23 -10.36 5.99
CA ASN A 62 -12.12 -11.03 5.04
C ASN A 62 -11.93 -10.44 3.65
N GLY A 63 -12.05 -11.29 2.62
CA GLY A 63 -12.07 -10.90 1.22
C GLY A 63 -13.50 -10.69 0.73
N ARG A 64 -13.74 -9.63 -0.05
CA ARG A 64 -15.02 -9.36 -0.72
C ARG A 64 -14.79 -9.01 -2.19
N VAL A 65 -15.67 -9.48 -3.06
CA VAL A 65 -15.70 -9.12 -4.49
C VAL A 65 -16.88 -8.18 -4.73
N VAL A 66 -16.60 -6.97 -5.21
CA VAL A 66 -17.62 -5.95 -5.48
C VAL A 66 -17.91 -5.91 -6.98
N LEU A 67 -19.20 -5.96 -7.33
CA LEU A 67 -19.74 -5.80 -8.67
C LEU A 67 -20.45 -4.43 -8.77
N PRO A 68 -19.71 -3.32 -8.96
CA PRO A 68 -20.26 -1.98 -8.82
C PRO A 68 -21.10 -1.51 -10.00
N ASN A 69 -21.25 -2.33 -11.05
CA ASN A 69 -21.92 -1.92 -12.28
C ASN A 69 -23.41 -2.31 -12.22
N PRO A 70 -24.35 -1.36 -12.30
CA PRO A 70 -25.79 -1.67 -12.28
C PRO A 70 -26.25 -2.54 -13.45
N ASN A 71 -25.49 -2.54 -14.56
CA ASN A 71 -25.78 -3.37 -15.73
C ASN A 71 -25.20 -4.79 -15.61
N CYS A 72 -24.55 -5.13 -14.49
CA CYS A 72 -24.08 -6.47 -14.21
C CYS A 72 -25.25 -7.35 -13.77
N LYS A 73 -25.43 -8.49 -14.43
CA LYS A 73 -26.45 -9.49 -14.11
C LYS A 73 -25.75 -10.79 -13.73
N PRO A 74 -25.27 -10.91 -12.48
CA PRO A 74 -24.65 -12.14 -11.98
C PRO A 74 -25.67 -13.28 -11.92
N SER A 75 -25.20 -14.49 -12.19
CA SER A 75 -26.00 -15.71 -12.07
C SER A 75 -26.41 -15.95 -10.61
N TYR A 76 -27.42 -16.79 -10.41
CA TYR A 76 -27.90 -17.16 -9.08
C TYR A 76 -26.77 -17.70 -8.19
N THR A 77 -25.89 -18.54 -8.74
CA THR A 77 -24.75 -19.10 -8.01
C THR A 77 -23.80 -18.03 -7.48
N ILE A 78 -23.55 -16.96 -8.25
CA ILE A 78 -22.70 -15.85 -7.83
C ILE A 78 -23.39 -15.02 -6.74
N ASN A 79 -24.70 -14.78 -6.87
CA ASN A 79 -25.47 -14.02 -5.86
C ASN A 79 -25.60 -14.73 -4.51
N LEU A 80 -25.49 -16.06 -4.48
CA LEU A 80 -25.50 -16.83 -3.23
C LEU A 80 -24.17 -16.77 -2.47
N GLN A 81 -23.09 -16.34 -3.11
CA GLN A 81 -21.78 -16.27 -2.47
C GLN A 81 -21.74 -15.10 -1.48
N PRO A 82 -21.50 -15.34 -0.18
CA PRO A 82 -21.48 -14.26 0.80
C PRO A 82 -20.35 -13.25 0.54
N GLU A 83 -19.27 -13.66 -0.12
CA GLU A 83 -18.13 -12.81 -0.47
C GLU A 83 -18.48 -11.77 -1.55
N VAL A 84 -19.60 -11.93 -2.27
CA VAL A 84 -19.97 -11.08 -3.40
C VAL A 84 -20.92 -9.97 -2.95
N ILE A 85 -20.58 -8.73 -3.32
CA ILE A 85 -21.38 -7.53 -3.06
C ILE A 85 -21.94 -7.04 -4.39
N SER A 86 -23.27 -7.02 -4.51
CA SER A 86 -23.96 -6.54 -5.71
C SER A 86 -23.89 -5.01 -5.84
N SER A 87 -24.31 -4.49 -7.00
CA SER A 87 -24.34 -3.04 -7.23
C SER A 87 -25.25 -2.33 -6.22
N ASP A 88 -26.41 -2.92 -5.90
CA ASP A 88 -27.38 -2.31 -4.98
C ASP A 88 -26.82 -2.29 -3.55
N GLN A 89 -26.28 -3.42 -3.09
CA GLN A 89 -25.62 -3.52 -1.77
C GLN A 89 -24.43 -2.57 -1.65
N TRP A 90 -23.70 -2.35 -2.75
CA TRP A 90 -22.58 -1.42 -2.78
C TRP A 90 -23.02 0.04 -2.66
N GLU A 91 -24.13 0.42 -3.29
CA GLU A 91 -24.70 1.77 -3.14
C GLU A 91 -25.27 2.00 -1.74
N ASP A 92 -25.88 0.99 -1.12
CA ASP A 92 -26.32 1.05 0.28
C ASP A 92 -25.13 1.25 1.23
N LEU A 93 -24.03 0.50 1.03
CA LEU A 93 -22.79 0.66 1.81
C LEU A 93 -22.18 2.06 1.65
N LYS A 94 -22.25 2.66 0.46
CA LYS A 94 -21.81 4.06 0.26
C LYS A 94 -22.72 5.05 0.98
N ALA A 95 -24.03 4.84 0.97
CA ALA A 95 -24.97 5.72 1.64
C ALA A 95 -24.73 5.75 3.16
N ASP A 96 -24.43 4.60 3.76
CA ASP A 96 -24.09 4.46 5.19
C ASP A 96 -22.74 5.11 5.55
N THR A 97 -21.81 5.25 4.61
CA THR A 97 -20.53 5.94 4.87
C THR A 97 -20.62 7.46 5.00
N LYS A 98 -21.80 8.08 4.85
CA LYS A 98 -22.00 9.50 5.23
C LYS A 98 -21.75 9.75 6.73
N GLY A 99 -21.73 8.69 7.55
CA GLY A 99 -21.28 8.70 8.95
C GLY A 99 -19.78 8.45 9.19
N GLY A 100 -18.94 8.45 8.14
CA GLY A 100 -17.49 8.22 8.23
C GLY A 100 -17.08 6.74 8.24
N LEU A 101 -15.88 6.46 7.71
CA LEU A 101 -15.30 5.10 7.60
C LEU A 101 -15.16 4.38 8.96
N SER A 102 -15.14 5.13 10.07
CA SER A 102 -15.06 4.60 11.43
C SER A 102 -16.31 3.83 11.87
N THR A 103 -17.50 4.19 11.36
CA THR A 103 -18.78 3.65 11.81
C THR A 103 -19.04 2.25 11.24
N TRP A 104 -18.64 2.01 9.98
CA TRP A 104 -18.73 0.68 9.37
C TRP A 104 -17.69 -0.29 9.94
N ILE A 105 -16.44 0.15 10.16
CA ILE A 105 -15.41 -0.69 10.77
C ILE A 105 -15.86 -1.12 12.17
N LYS A 106 -16.45 -0.22 12.96
CA LYS A 106 -17.08 -0.56 14.25
C LYS A 106 -18.25 -1.53 14.07
N GLY A 107 -19.05 -1.37 13.01
CA GLY A 107 -20.10 -2.28 12.55
C GLY A 107 -19.65 -3.74 12.42
N ALA A 108 -18.50 -3.97 11.78
CA ALA A 108 -17.98 -5.32 11.52
C ALA A 108 -17.39 -6.03 12.77
N PHE A 109 -17.16 -5.30 13.87
CA PHE A 109 -16.53 -5.82 15.09
C PHE A 109 -17.50 -5.92 16.28
N HIS A 110 -18.82 -6.03 16.07
CA HIS A 110 -19.78 -6.10 17.17
C HIS A 110 -19.65 -7.40 17.99
N GLY A 111 -18.92 -7.32 19.10
CA GLY A 111 -18.80 -8.34 20.13
C GLY A 111 -17.86 -7.92 21.27
N ASN A 112 -18.39 -7.18 22.26
CA ASN A 112 -17.88 -6.94 23.62
C ASN A 112 -16.35 -6.80 23.84
N LYS A 113 -15.89 -5.54 23.97
CA LYS A 113 -14.85 -4.98 24.88
C LYS A 113 -14.13 -3.82 24.17
N SER A 114 -14.58 -2.59 24.45
CA SER A 114 -14.06 -1.34 23.84
C SER A 114 -12.53 -1.21 23.92
N ASP A 115 -11.94 -1.56 25.06
CA ASP A 115 -10.51 -1.28 25.32
C ASP A 115 -9.57 -2.27 24.61
N ILE A 116 -10.02 -3.52 24.40
CA ILE A 116 -9.29 -4.52 23.62
C ILE A 116 -9.38 -4.18 22.12
N GLN A 117 -10.52 -3.66 21.67
CA GLN A 117 -10.67 -3.22 20.29
C GLN A 117 -9.82 -1.98 19.99
N ASP A 118 -9.75 -1.02 20.90
CA ASP A 118 -8.96 0.20 20.70
C ASP A 118 -7.46 -0.09 20.68
N SER A 119 -6.95 -0.95 21.57
CA SER A 119 -5.53 -1.38 21.54
C SER A 119 -5.19 -2.19 20.29
N LEU A 120 -6.08 -3.06 19.84
CA LEU A 120 -5.91 -3.83 18.61
C LEU A 120 -5.94 -2.91 17.37
N LEU A 121 -6.86 -1.94 17.33
CA LEU A 121 -6.93 -0.93 16.28
C LEU A 121 -5.68 -0.05 16.24
N GLN A 122 -5.16 0.39 17.39
CA GLN A 122 -3.91 1.15 17.47
C GLN A 122 -2.71 0.32 17.01
N ASN A 123 -2.64 -0.96 17.41
CA ASN A 123 -1.59 -1.87 16.96
C ASN A 123 -1.66 -2.10 15.43
N LEU A 124 -2.86 -2.35 14.90
CA LEU A 124 -3.09 -2.46 13.45
C LEU A 124 -2.72 -1.17 12.72
N TYR A 125 -3.06 0.00 13.26
CA TYR A 125 -2.71 1.28 12.65
C TYR A 125 -1.19 1.49 12.64
N SER A 126 -0.50 1.15 13.73
CA SER A 126 0.96 1.15 13.80
C SER A 126 1.60 0.21 12.77
N ILE A 127 1.11 -1.03 12.68
CA ILE A 127 1.62 -2.01 11.71
C ILE A 127 1.35 -1.53 10.28
N LEU A 128 0.12 -1.16 9.94
CA LEU A 128 -0.24 -0.75 8.58
C LEU A 128 0.43 0.56 8.16
N SER A 129 0.61 1.52 9.08
CA SER A 129 1.35 2.77 8.80
C SER A 129 2.85 2.55 8.59
N THR A 130 3.39 1.44 9.09
CA THR A 130 4.79 1.02 8.95
C THR A 130 4.97 -0.16 7.99
N SER A 131 3.91 -0.53 7.25
CA SER A 131 3.90 -1.57 6.23
C SER A 131 3.77 -0.92 4.85
N PRO A 132 4.85 -0.37 4.28
CA PRO A 132 4.80 0.05 2.90
C PRO A 132 4.74 -1.24 2.09
N MET A 133 3.60 -1.52 1.46
CA MET A 133 3.58 -2.50 0.37
C MET A 133 4.52 -1.97 -0.71
N TRP A 134 4.36 -0.71 -1.10
CA TRP A 134 5.19 0.00 -2.07
C TRP A 134 5.99 1.12 -1.40
N ASP A 135 7.12 1.48 -2.00
CA ASP A 135 7.89 2.65 -1.59
C ASP A 135 7.03 3.92 -1.78
N ARG A 136 7.16 4.86 -0.86
CA ARG A 136 6.49 6.17 -0.91
C ARG A 136 7.53 7.25 -1.06
N LEU A 137 7.49 7.97 -2.16
CA LEU A 137 8.30 9.16 -2.42
C LEU A 137 7.45 10.41 -2.21
N GLU A 138 7.83 11.22 -1.24
CA GLU A 138 7.17 12.46 -0.87
C GLU A 138 7.95 13.64 -1.44
N LEU A 139 7.31 14.43 -2.28
CA LEU A 139 7.84 15.64 -2.88
C LEU A 139 7.55 16.85 -1.99
N ARG A 140 8.39 17.87 -2.07
CA ARG A 140 8.12 19.16 -1.42
C ARG A 140 6.84 19.77 -2.02
N GLY A 141 5.94 20.22 -1.16
CA GLY A 141 4.58 20.66 -1.54
C GLY A 141 3.54 19.54 -1.48
N ASP A 142 3.71 18.61 -0.53
CA ASP A 142 2.75 17.55 -0.12
C ASP A 142 2.25 16.61 -1.22
N LYS A 143 3.00 16.50 -2.32
CA LYS A 143 2.71 15.53 -3.39
C LYS A 143 3.38 14.20 -3.10
N ASN A 144 2.62 13.11 -3.24
CA ASN A 144 3.11 11.76 -2.97
C ASN A 144 3.08 10.90 -4.24
N VAL A 145 4.13 10.09 -4.42
CA VAL A 145 4.24 9.09 -5.48
C VAL A 145 4.47 7.73 -4.83
N LEU A 146 3.62 6.75 -5.15
CA LEU A 146 3.77 5.37 -4.73
C LEU A 146 4.41 4.54 -5.84
N GLY A 147 5.26 3.57 -5.49
CA GLY A 147 5.97 2.75 -6.47
C GLY A 147 7.20 2.06 -5.90
N GLU A 148 8.25 1.91 -6.70
CA GLU A 148 9.49 1.24 -6.32
C GLU A 148 10.68 2.19 -6.47
N PHE A 149 11.46 2.32 -5.41
CA PHE A 149 12.76 2.97 -5.42
C PHE A 149 13.77 2.04 -6.09
N MET A 150 14.36 2.51 -7.19
CA MET A 150 15.31 1.72 -7.96
C MET A 150 16.74 1.97 -7.47
N GLU A 151 17.20 3.22 -7.60
CA GLU A 151 18.57 3.61 -7.27
C GLU A 151 18.72 5.13 -7.17
N PHE A 152 19.85 5.57 -6.61
CA PHE A 152 20.32 6.93 -6.80
C PHE A 152 21.19 7.02 -8.07
N LYS A 153 21.07 8.12 -8.80
CA LYS A 153 22.02 8.51 -9.85
C LYS A 153 22.66 9.84 -9.52
N GLY A 154 23.99 9.90 -9.54
CA GLY A 154 24.75 11.09 -9.20
C GLY A 154 26.17 11.02 -9.74
N LYS A 155 27.04 11.94 -9.28
CA LYS A 155 28.46 11.86 -9.65
C LYS A 155 29.14 10.70 -8.93
N HIS A 156 30.16 10.16 -9.58
CA HIS A 156 30.93 9.01 -9.11
C HIS A 156 31.49 9.20 -7.69
N GLU A 157 31.80 10.43 -7.28
CA GLU A 157 32.31 10.76 -5.95
C GLU A 157 31.29 10.51 -4.81
N ASP A 158 29.99 10.69 -5.07
CA ASP A 158 28.93 10.55 -4.04
C ASP A 158 28.31 9.14 -4.05
N MET A 159 28.51 8.35 -5.13
CA MET A 159 27.97 6.98 -5.25
C MET A 159 28.36 6.03 -4.10
N PRO A 160 29.59 6.04 -3.57
CA PRO A 160 29.95 5.20 -2.42
C PRO A 160 29.14 5.53 -1.15
N LEU A 161 28.78 6.80 -0.93
CA LEU A 161 27.95 7.23 0.19
C LEU A 161 26.49 6.82 -0.03
N LEU A 162 25.97 7.03 -1.24
CA LEU A 162 24.60 6.67 -1.62
C LEU A 162 24.35 5.16 -1.55
N LYS A 163 25.37 4.32 -1.80
CA LYS A 163 25.28 2.85 -1.63
C LYS A 163 24.97 2.42 -0.19
N LYS A 164 25.21 3.27 0.81
CA LYS A 164 24.81 3.01 2.20
C LYS A 164 23.29 3.12 2.38
N VAL A 165 22.62 3.92 1.54
CA VAL A 165 21.17 4.15 1.54
C VAL A 165 20.52 3.28 0.48
N LYS A 166 20.36 1.98 0.78
CA LYS A 166 19.70 1.02 -0.11
C LYS A 166 18.40 0.49 0.48
N ARG A 167 17.44 0.12 -0.39
CA ARG A 167 16.12 -0.44 -0.02
C ARG A 167 16.21 -1.54 1.05
N SER A 168 17.17 -2.46 0.89
CA SER A 168 17.40 -3.58 1.80
C SER A 168 18.12 -3.25 3.11
N LYS A 169 18.48 -1.99 3.39
CA LYS A 169 19.12 -1.61 4.67
C LYS A 169 18.49 -0.40 5.33
N VAL A 170 17.68 0.36 4.60
CA VAL A 170 17.09 1.60 5.06
C VAL A 170 15.57 1.48 4.98
N SER A 171 14.90 1.87 6.05
CA SER A 171 13.43 1.93 6.11
C SER A 171 12.90 3.28 5.65
N ARG A 172 13.63 4.37 5.94
CA ARG A 172 13.24 5.73 5.60
C ARG A 172 14.45 6.63 5.42
N PHE A 173 14.36 7.60 4.51
CA PHE A 173 15.29 8.72 4.47
C PHE A 173 14.58 10.05 4.20
N VAL A 174 15.15 11.14 4.72
CA VAL A 174 14.63 12.50 4.68
C VAL A 174 15.70 13.40 4.08
N ILE A 175 15.27 14.37 3.29
CA ILE A 175 16.16 15.26 2.56
C ILE A 175 16.11 16.64 3.21
N GLN A 176 17.24 17.06 3.77
CA GLN A 176 17.40 18.38 4.35
C GLN A 176 18.16 19.28 3.36
N LYS A 177 17.55 20.42 3.03
CA LYS A 177 18.24 21.45 2.25
C LYS A 177 19.33 22.04 3.14
N SER A 178 20.59 21.97 2.74
CA SER A 178 21.63 22.73 3.45
C SER A 178 21.44 24.21 3.16
N THR A 179 21.34 25.02 4.22
CA THR A 179 21.42 26.47 4.12
C THR A 179 22.88 26.86 3.93
N LEU A 180 23.12 27.63 2.87
CA LEU A 180 24.42 28.15 2.46
C LEU A 180 25.11 28.89 3.62
N PHE A 181 26.30 28.43 4.02
CA PHE A 181 27.32 29.34 4.53
C PHE A 181 28.20 29.78 3.36
N GLY A 182 28.45 31.08 3.30
CA GLY A 182 28.77 31.84 2.09
C GLY A 182 30.12 31.54 1.43
N GLY A 183 30.17 31.90 0.14
CA GLY A 183 31.39 32.00 -0.67
C GLY A 183 32.04 30.64 -0.97
N PHE A 184 32.19 30.30 -2.25
CA PHE A 184 32.90 29.10 -2.73
C PHE A 184 32.13 27.77 -2.67
N GLY A 185 31.17 27.65 -3.58
CA GLY A 185 31.15 26.58 -4.57
C GLY A 185 31.17 25.13 -4.06
N ARG A 186 30.00 24.60 -3.69
CA ARG A 186 29.49 23.23 -3.95
C ARG A 186 28.21 23.02 -3.13
N SER A 187 27.05 23.36 -3.69
CA SER A 187 25.75 23.12 -3.02
C SER A 187 25.54 21.62 -2.75
N ARG A 188 25.67 21.23 -1.48
CA ARG A 188 25.41 19.86 -1.01
C ARG A 188 24.04 19.78 -0.33
N VAL A 189 23.48 18.59 -0.28
CA VAL A 189 22.20 18.26 0.34
C VAL A 189 22.45 17.16 1.35
N GLN A 190 21.88 17.30 2.54
CA GLN A 190 21.98 16.30 3.60
C GLN A 190 20.84 15.29 3.44
N ILE A 191 21.18 14.01 3.54
CA ILE A 191 20.23 12.91 3.61
C ILE A 191 20.38 12.28 4.99
N LEU A 192 19.33 12.39 5.79
CA LEU A 192 19.19 11.66 7.04
C LEU A 192 18.46 10.36 6.74
N TYR A 193 18.99 9.22 7.16
CA TYR A 193 18.36 7.93 6.91
C TYR A 193 18.29 7.08 8.19
N SER A 194 17.18 6.36 8.32
CA SER A 194 16.94 5.38 9.37
C SER A 194 17.30 3.99 8.86
N PRO A 195 18.25 3.29 9.48
CA PRO A 195 18.47 1.88 9.23
C PRO A 195 17.17 1.09 9.45
N ARG A 196 17.03 -0.01 8.70
CA ARG A 196 15.95 -0.97 8.90
C ARG A 196 16.28 -1.85 10.09
N ASP A 197 15.35 -1.93 11.04
CA ASP A 197 15.44 -2.89 12.14
C ASP A 197 14.86 -4.24 11.68
N TYR A 198 15.68 -5.28 11.76
CA TYR A 198 15.31 -6.66 11.42
C TYR A 198 15.03 -7.50 12.67
N ARG A 199 15.21 -6.94 13.88
CA ARG A 199 14.98 -7.64 15.15
C ARG A 199 13.56 -7.29 15.63
N ALA A 200 12.81 -8.31 16.05
CA ALA A 200 11.42 -8.19 16.48
C ALA A 200 11.25 -7.55 17.89
N GLU A 201 12.33 -7.07 18.51
CA GLU A 201 12.32 -6.52 19.86
C GLU A 201 12.24 -4.99 19.79
N GLY A 202 11.04 -4.47 20.09
CA GLY A 202 10.58 -3.10 19.84
C GLY A 202 11.21 -1.99 20.69
N THR A 203 12.53 -1.95 20.86
CA THR A 203 13.22 -0.85 21.58
C THR A 203 14.57 -0.49 20.96
N SER A 204 14.62 -0.30 19.63
CA SER A 204 15.76 0.39 19.02
C SER A 204 15.32 1.79 18.62
N SER A 205 15.72 2.79 19.41
CA SER A 205 15.64 4.19 18.98
C SER A 205 16.35 4.27 17.63
N SER A 206 15.61 4.56 16.56
CA SER A 206 16.15 4.59 15.21
C SER A 206 17.21 5.69 15.10
N GLU A 207 18.47 5.33 15.31
CA GLU A 207 19.61 6.23 15.17
C GLU A 207 19.65 6.69 13.71
N TRP A 208 19.32 7.95 13.49
CA TRP A 208 19.38 8.57 12.18
C TRP A 208 20.85 8.78 11.80
N LYS A 209 21.23 8.24 10.65
CA LYS A 209 22.56 8.40 10.07
C LYS A 209 22.52 9.46 8.99
N GLU A 210 23.60 10.23 8.87
CA GLU A 210 23.68 11.35 7.93
C GLU A 210 24.70 11.07 6.82
N ILE A 211 24.33 11.43 5.59
CA ILE A 211 25.27 11.63 4.50
C ILE A 211 25.02 12.96 3.81
N SER A 212 26.07 13.56 3.26
CA SER A 212 25.99 14.76 2.45
C SER A 212 26.33 14.39 1.01
N VAL A 213 25.57 14.86 0.02
CA VAL A 213 25.78 14.59 -1.42
C VAL A 213 25.51 15.83 -2.25
N LYS A 214 25.94 15.88 -3.51
CA LYS A 214 25.68 17.05 -4.36
C LYS A 214 24.21 17.15 -4.78
N GLN A 215 23.72 18.39 -4.92
CA GLN A 215 22.31 18.71 -5.15
C GLN A 215 21.69 18.14 -6.44
N TYR A 216 22.51 17.83 -7.46
CA TYR A 216 22.05 17.27 -8.73
C TYR A 216 21.88 15.75 -8.68
N THR A 217 22.11 15.11 -7.53
CA THR A 217 21.76 13.70 -7.34
C THR A 217 20.27 13.51 -7.64
N GLU A 218 19.94 12.41 -8.31
CA GLU A 218 18.59 12.04 -8.71
C GLU A 218 18.19 10.73 -8.06
N ILE A 219 16.90 10.62 -7.77
CA ILE A 219 16.24 9.38 -7.38
C ILE A 219 15.56 8.82 -8.63
N HIS A 220 15.92 7.59 -8.97
CA HIS A 220 15.19 6.80 -9.96
C HIS A 220 14.10 6.02 -9.24
N PHE A 221 12.85 6.30 -9.59
CA PHE A 221 11.68 5.74 -8.94
C PHE A 221 10.67 5.31 -10.00
N GLN A 222 10.18 4.08 -9.91
CA GLN A 222 9.20 3.52 -10.81
C GLN A 222 7.80 3.66 -10.18
N PRO A 223 6.92 4.54 -10.68
CA PRO A 223 5.59 4.69 -10.13
C PRO A 223 4.75 3.41 -10.29
N LEU A 224 3.82 3.21 -9.37
CA LEU A 224 2.88 2.10 -9.41
C LEU A 224 2.10 2.08 -10.75
N HIS A 225 1.91 0.88 -11.30
CA HIS A 225 1.27 0.63 -12.61
C HIS A 225 1.98 1.26 -13.82
N SER A 226 3.23 1.72 -13.66
CA SER A 226 4.05 2.21 -14.76
C SER A 226 5.23 1.28 -15.04
N LYS A 227 5.51 1.01 -16.32
CA LYS A 227 6.76 0.37 -16.76
C LYS A 227 7.92 1.37 -16.92
N LYS A 228 7.67 2.67 -16.74
CA LYS A 228 8.66 3.73 -16.96
C LYS A 228 9.22 4.22 -15.64
N VAL A 229 10.54 4.22 -15.52
CA VAL A 229 11.25 4.84 -14.41
C VAL A 229 11.21 6.36 -14.56
N ARG A 230 10.81 7.05 -13.49
CA ARG A 230 10.83 8.51 -13.40
C ARG A 230 12.03 8.98 -12.59
N LYS A 231 12.54 10.15 -12.96
CA LYS A 231 13.68 10.79 -12.30
C LYS A 231 13.20 11.94 -11.44
N PHE A 232 13.62 11.96 -10.19
CA PHE A 232 13.30 13.02 -9.23
C PHE A 232 14.59 13.65 -8.72
N LYS A 233 14.73 14.97 -8.86
CA LYS A 233 15.88 15.70 -8.30
C LYS A 233 15.80 15.65 -6.78
N LEU A 234 16.91 15.37 -6.11
CA LEU A 234 16.96 15.29 -4.65
C LEU A 234 16.39 16.54 -3.97
N SER A 235 16.64 17.72 -4.54
CA SER A 235 16.14 19.01 -4.02
C SER A 235 14.60 19.13 -3.99
N SER A 236 13.90 18.39 -4.86
CA SER A 236 12.43 18.36 -4.94
C SER A 236 11.81 17.34 -4.00
N VAL A 237 12.59 16.42 -3.44
CA VAL A 237 12.12 15.35 -2.56
C VAL A 237 12.20 15.83 -1.11
N ALA A 238 11.17 15.51 -0.32
CA ALA A 238 11.11 15.77 1.11
C ALA A 238 11.52 14.52 1.89
N SER A 239 10.89 13.37 1.60
CA SER A 239 11.22 12.10 2.23
C SER A 239 10.91 10.91 1.32
N VAL A 240 11.52 9.76 1.63
CA VAL A 240 11.20 8.48 1.01
C VAL A 240 11.08 7.43 2.11
N THR A 241 9.97 6.71 2.11
CA THR A 241 9.75 5.53 2.94
C THR A 241 9.84 4.30 2.07
N LEU A 242 10.65 3.33 2.48
CA LEU A 242 10.99 2.14 1.72
C LEU A 242 10.28 0.90 2.28
N SER A 243 9.43 0.31 1.45
CA SER A 243 8.85 -1.03 1.61
C SER A 243 9.94 -2.07 1.89
N ALA A 244 9.60 -3.06 2.71
CA ALA A 244 10.47 -4.22 2.97
C ALA A 244 10.51 -5.11 1.72
#